data_AF-A0A353GDV3-F1
#
_entry.id   AF-A0A353GDV3-F1
#
_cell.length_a   1.000
_cell.length_b   1.000
_cell.length_c   1.000
_cell.angle_alpha   90.00
_cell.angle_beta   90.00
_cell.angle_gamma   90.00
#
_symmetry.space_group_name_H-M   'P 1'
#
loop_
_entity.id
_entity.type
_entity.pdbx_description
1 polymer ?
#
loop_
_entity_poly.entity_id
_entity_poly.type
_entity_poly.pdbx_seq_one_letter_code
_entity_poly.pdbx_strand_id
1 'polypeptide(L)' 'MSEKQYWDSAVETQSREQLEAYQLQQLRKHLEWAYTQSPYYKASFDKAGVKPEDLHTLDDLRRFPFV' A
#
# COMPACT_ATOMS: atom_id res chain seq x y z
N MET A 1 -12.95 -11.34 33.00
CA MET A 1 -12.01 -11.26 31.86
C MET A 1 -12.70 -10.42 30.81
N SER A 2 -12.11 -9.28 30.43
CA SER A 2 -12.76 -8.28 29.58
C SER A 2 -13.20 -8.88 28.24
N GLU A 3 -14.50 -8.86 27.94
CA GLU A 3 -15.07 -9.28 26.65
C GLU A 3 -14.77 -8.23 25.57
N LYS A 4 -13.50 -8.03 25.25
CA LYS A 4 -13.10 -7.23 24.08
C LYS A 4 -12.89 -8.20 22.92
N GLN A 5 -13.85 -8.23 21.98
CA GLN A 5 -13.80 -9.07 20.79
C GLN A 5 -12.67 -8.66 19.82
N TYR A 6 -12.32 -7.37 19.81
CA TYR A 6 -11.28 -6.78 18.95
C TYR A 6 -10.30 -5.96 19.81
N TRP A 7 -9.02 -5.95 19.43
CA TRP A 7 -7.98 -5.18 20.11
C TRP A 7 -8.15 -3.68 19.80
N ASP A 8 -8.25 -3.37 18.52
CA ASP A 8 -8.55 -2.07 17.92
C ASP A 8 -9.77 -2.17 16.98
N SER A 9 -10.95 -2.09 17.59
CA SER A 9 -12.22 -2.15 16.85
C SER A 9 -12.31 -1.08 15.75
N ALA A 10 -11.69 0.10 15.92
CA ALA A 10 -11.79 1.16 14.93
C ALA A 10 -11.12 0.78 13.61
N VAL A 11 -10.08 -0.05 13.65
CA VAL A 11 -9.39 -0.58 12.46
C VAL A 11 -9.99 -1.91 12.01
N GLU A 12 -10.24 -2.81 12.95
CA GLU A 12 -10.65 -4.19 12.70
C GLU A 12 -12.07 -4.32 12.16
N THR A 13 -12.94 -3.34 12.42
CA THR A 13 -14.35 -3.36 11.97
C THR A 13 -14.66 -2.30 10.93
N GLN A 14 -13.65 -1.71 10.27
CA GLN A 14 -13.89 -0.76 9.18
C GLN A 14 -14.70 -1.40 8.05
N SER A 15 -15.51 -0.60 7.37
CA SER A 15 -16.11 -1.04 6.11
C SER A 15 -15.03 -1.37 5.08
N ARG A 16 -15.38 -2.23 4.11
CA ARG A 16 -14.46 -2.60 3.02
C ARG A 16 -13.92 -1.38 2.29
N GLU A 17 -14.79 -0.42 1.97
CA GLU A 17 -14.43 0.82 1.27
C GLU A 17 -13.43 1.66 2.06
N GLN A 18 -13.67 1.86 3.37
CA GLN A 18 -12.76 2.61 4.24
C GLN A 18 -11.39 1.93 4.34
N LEU A 19 -11.38 0.60 4.46
CA LEU A 19 -10.15 -0.17 4.52
C LEU A 19 -9.34 -0.06 3.23
N GLU A 20 -10.01 -0.17 2.07
CA GLU A 20 -9.35 -0.06 0.76
C GLU A 20 -8.80 1.35 0.50
N ALA A 21 -9.55 2.39 0.87
CA ALA A 21 -9.08 3.77 0.79
C ALA A 21 -7.85 4.00 1.69
N TYR A 22 -7.88 3.47 2.92
CA TYR A 22 -6.73 3.51 3.83
C TYR A 22 -5.51 2.78 3.24
N GLN A 23 -5.70 1.56 2.74
CA GLN A 23 -4.65 0.76 2.10
C GLN A 23 -4.02 1.49 0.92
N LEU A 24 -4.84 2.08 0.04
CA LEU A 24 -4.35 2.83 -1.12
C LEU A 24 -3.50 4.03 -0.69
N GLN A 25 -3.94 4.77 0.33
CA GLN A 25 -3.18 5.90 0.86
C GLN A 25 -1.83 5.46 1.45
N GLN A 26 -1.80 4.37 2.20
CA GLN A 26 -0.54 3.84 2.77
C GLN A 26 0.39 3.31 1.69
N LEU A 27 -0.13 2.57 0.70
CA LEU A 27 0.66 2.03 -0.40
C LEU A 27 1.35 3.15 -1.18
N ARG A 28 0.66 4.25 -1.51
CA ARG A 28 1.29 5.41 -2.18
C ARG A 28 2.49 5.94 -1.39
N LYS A 29 2.33 6.12 -0.07
CA LYS A 29 3.41 6.59 0.81
C LYS A 29 4.60 5.62 0.83
N HIS A 30 4.32 4.32 0.92
CA HIS A 30 5.36 3.31 0.97
C HIS A 30 6.10 3.16 -0.37
N LEU A 31 5.40 3.21 -1.50
CA LEU A 31 6.02 3.14 -2.82
C LEU A 31 6.90 4.35 -3.09
N GLU A 32 6.43 5.56 -2.74
CA GLU A 32 7.22 6.79 -2.83
C GLU A 32 8.50 6.69 -1.99
N TRP A 33 8.35 6.26 -0.74
CA TRP A 33 9.48 6.11 0.17
C TRP A 33 10.48 5.04 -0.33
N ALA A 34 9.99 3.88 -0.79
CA ALA A 34 10.82 2.82 -1.35
C ALA A 34 11.58 3.31 -2.60
N TYR A 35 10.90 3.99 -3.51
CA TYR A 35 11.49 4.51 -4.74
C TYR A 35 12.53 5.61 -4.48
N THR A 36 12.33 6.44 -3.46
CA THR A 36 13.26 7.54 -3.11
C THR A 36 14.44 7.09 -2.25
N GLN A 37 14.24 6.14 -1.33
CA GLN A 37 15.26 5.77 -0.33
C GLN A 37 16.04 4.50 -0.69
N SER A 38 15.57 3.67 -1.62
CA SER A 38 16.22 2.41 -1.97
C SER A 38 16.62 2.36 -3.45
N PRO A 39 17.92 2.30 -3.76
CA PRO A 39 18.40 2.09 -5.12
C PRO A 39 17.85 0.82 -5.76
N TYR A 40 17.61 -0.23 -4.97
CA TYR A 40 17.06 -1.49 -5.45
C TYR A 40 15.62 -1.33 -5.95
N TYR A 41 14.73 -0.74 -5.13
CA TYR A 41 13.33 -0.51 -5.54
C TYR A 41 13.23 0.46 -6.71
N LYS A 42 14.04 1.52 -6.71
CA LYS A 42 14.12 2.44 -7.85
C LYS A 42 14.45 1.71 -9.15
N ALA A 43 15.53 0.91 -9.14
CA ALA A 43 15.94 0.14 -10.33
C ALA A 43 14.88 -0.88 -10.76
N SER A 44 14.23 -1.56 -9.81
CA SER A 44 13.17 -2.53 -10.09
C SER A 44 11.95 -1.88 -10.74
N PHE A 45 11.50 -0.73 -10.21
CA PHE A 45 10.34 0.00 -10.72
C PHE A 45 10.65 0.63 -12.09
N ASP A 46 11.84 1.21 -12.26
CA ASP A 46 12.30 1.76 -13.54
C ASP A 46 12.35 0.69 -14.62
N LYS A 47 12.86 -0.51 -14.29
CA LYS A 47 12.90 -1.65 -15.22
C LYS A 47 11.51 -2.15 -15.59
N ALA A 48 10.56 -2.11 -14.66
CA ALA A 48 9.16 -2.44 -14.90
C ALA A 48 8.39 -1.31 -15.62
N GLY A 49 8.99 -0.12 -15.78
CA GLY A 49 8.36 1.02 -16.44
C GLY A 49 7.23 1.65 -15.63
N VAL A 50 7.27 1.52 -14.30
CA VAL A 50 6.26 2.08 -13.39
C VAL A 50 6.88 3.08 -12.43
N LYS A 51 6.09 4.05 -11.99
CA LYS A 51 6.44 5.03 -10.97
C LYS A 51 5.41 5.01 -9.83
N PRO A 52 5.75 5.47 -8.60
CA PRO A 52 4.80 5.53 -7.50
C PRO A 52 3.49 6.27 -7.83
N GLU A 53 3.55 7.28 -8.71
CA GLU A 53 2.40 8.06 -9.15
C GLU A 53 1.39 7.26 -9.98
N ASP A 54 1.81 6.15 -10.60
CA ASP A 54 0.97 5.27 -11.42
C ASP A 54 -0.04 4.45 -10.58
N LEU A 55 0.11 4.40 -9.25
CA LEU A 55 -0.82 3.69 -8.38
C LEU A 55 -2.09 4.52 -8.18
N HIS A 56 -3.11 4.39 -9.04
CA HIS A 56 -4.38 5.13 -8.90
C HIS A 56 -5.42 4.37 -8.07
N THR A 57 -5.43 3.06 -8.20
CA THR A 57 -6.33 2.10 -7.56
C THR A 57 -5.52 0.95 -6.94
N LEU A 58 -6.13 0.11 -6.11
CA LEU A 58 -5.46 -1.08 -5.57
C LEU A 58 -5.07 -2.09 -6.66
N ASP A 59 -5.81 -2.15 -7.76
CA ASP A 59 -5.54 -3.04 -8.88
C ASP A 59 -4.26 -2.66 -9.66
N ASP A 60 -3.88 -1.38 -9.66
CA ASP A 60 -2.64 -0.90 -10.28
C ASP A 60 -1.39 -1.50 -9.63
N LEU A 61 -1.49 -1.98 -8.39
CA LEU A 61 -0.38 -2.65 -7.70
C LEU A 61 0.15 -3.85 -8.48
N ARG A 62 -0.68 -4.51 -9.31
CA ARG A 62 -0.27 -5.63 -10.17
C ARG A 62 0.77 -5.23 -11.23
N ARG A 63 0.91 -3.94 -11.54
CA ARG A 63 1.91 -3.42 -12.48
C ARG A 63 3.30 -3.33 -11.83
N PHE A 64 3.37 -3.32 -10.50
CA PHE A 64 4.63 -3.25 -9.77
C PHE A 64 5.29 -4.64 -9.71
N PRO A 65 6.63 -4.71 -9.77
CA PRO A 65 7.34 -5.98 -9.77
C PRO A 65 7.24 -6.66 -8.40
N PHE A 66 7.15 -7.99 -8.40
CA PHE A 66 7.46 -8.78 -7.21
C PHE A 66 8.97 -8.70 -6.93
N VAL A 67 9.31 -8.63 -5.64
CA VAL A 67 10.67 -8.55 -5.11
C VAL A 67 11.02 -9.81 -4.34
#